data_AF-A0A8J4TKX6-F1
#
_entry.id   AF-A0A8J4TKX6-F1
#
_cell.length_a   1.000
_cell.length_b   1.000
_cell.length_c   1.000
_cell.angle_alpha   90.00
_cell.angle_beta   90.00
_cell.angle_gamma   90.00
#
_symmetry.space_group_name_H-M   'P 1'
#
loop_
_entity.id
_entity.type
_entity.pdbx_description
1 polymer ?
#
loop_
_entity_poly.entity_id
_entity_poly.type
_entity_poly.pdbx_seq_one_letter_code
_entity_poly.pdbx_strand_id
1 'polypeptide(L)' 'AYQNYIKRHGKEAPLPGIDLDHEQLFFLNFAQIWCGTHRPEHAVNSIKTDVHSPGKF' A
#
# COMPACT_ATOMS: atom_id res chain seq x y z
N ALA A 1 -7.21 -8.78 -9.73
CA ALA A 1 -7.10 -10.14 -9.15
C ALA A 1 -8.05 -10.31 -7.96
N TYR A 2 -7.98 -9.45 -6.94
CA TYR A 2 -8.80 -9.55 -5.73
C TYR A 2 -10.32 -9.61 -5.98
N GLN A 3 -10.84 -8.76 -6.87
CA GLN A 3 -12.26 -8.80 -7.25
C GLN A 3 -12.71 -10.14 -7.88
N ASN A 4 -11.83 -10.81 -8.63
CA ASN A 4 -12.12 -12.15 -9.18
C ASN A 4 -12.15 -13.23 -8.08
N TYR A 5 -11.34 -13.07 -7.04
CA TYR A 5 -11.35 -13.96 -5.88
C TYR A 5 -12.68 -13.81 -5.12
N ILE A 6 -13.11 -12.58 -4.82
CA ILE A 6 -14.41 -12.32 -4.18
C ILE A 6 -15.56 -12.91 -5.00
N LYS A 7 -15.53 -12.74 -6.34
CA LYS A 7 -16.57 -13.30 -7.22
C LYS A 7 -16.68 -14.83 -7.14
N ARG A 8 -15.57 -15.53 -6.87
CA ARG A 8 -15.52 -17.00 -6.81
C ARG A 8 -15.78 -17.56 -5.41
N HIS A 9 -15.39 -16.84 -4.37
CA HIS A 9 -15.35 -17.38 -3.00
C HIS A 9 -16.25 -16.62 -2.00
N GLY A 10 -16.83 -15.49 -2.39
CA GLY A 10 -17.56 -14.60 -1.50
C GLY A 10 -16.66 -13.57 -0.80
N LYS A 11 -17.25 -12.73 0.05
CA LYS A 11 -16.53 -11.74 0.84
C LYS A 11 -15.95 -12.37 2.11
N GLU A 12 -14.74 -11.95 2.48
CA GLU A 12 -14.07 -12.34 3.72
C GLU A 12 -14.71 -11.64 4.94
N ALA A 13 -14.54 -12.23 6.13
CA ALA A 13 -15.06 -11.65 7.37
C ALA A 13 -14.24 -10.41 7.80
N PRO A 14 -14.86 -9.32 8.30
CA PRO A 14 -14.16 -8.10 8.70
C PRO A 14 -13.05 -8.34 9.72
N LEU A 15 -11.99 -7.52 9.66
CA LEU A 15 -10.91 -7.57 10.65
C LEU A 15 -11.36 -6.94 11.97
N PRO A 16 -10.99 -7.53 13.13
CA PRO A 16 -11.29 -6.93 14.42
C PRO A 16 -10.44 -5.68 14.66
N GLY A 17 -11.04 -4.65 15.27
CA GLY A 17 -10.32 -3.44 15.71
C GLY A 17 -10.06 -2.39 14.64
N ILE A 18 -10.60 -2.57 13.42
CA ILE A 18 -10.52 -1.59 12.35
C ILE A 18 -11.85 -1.50 11.60
N ASP A 19 -12.38 -0.28 11.47
CA ASP A 19 -13.66 -0.03 10.78
C ASP A 19 -13.42 0.26 9.30
N LEU A 20 -12.88 -0.74 8.60
CA LEU A 20 -12.63 -0.70 7.16
C LEU A 20 -13.08 -2.00 6.51
N ASP A 21 -13.66 -1.91 5.32
CA ASP A 21 -13.97 -3.07 4.51
C ASP A 21 -12.73 -3.64 3.80
N HIS A 22 -12.84 -4.83 3.21
CA HIS A 22 -11.69 -5.47 2.58
C HIS A 22 -11.20 -4.77 1.30
N GLU A 23 -12.02 -3.96 0.64
CA GLU A 23 -11.57 -3.18 -0.51
C GLU A 23 -10.71 -2.01 -0.05
N GLN A 24 -11.10 -1.34 1.04
CA GLN A 24 -10.29 -0.32 1.70
C GLN A 24 -9.00 -0.91 2.26
N LEU A 25 -9.08 -2.07 2.94
CA LEU A 25 -7.91 -2.76 3.48
C LEU A 25 -6.94 -3.22 2.40
N PHE A 26 -7.43 -3.59 1.21
CA PHE A 26 -6.57 -3.90 0.07
C PHE A 26 -5.63 -2.73 -0.26
N PHE A 27 -6.18 -1.52 -0.36
CA PHE A 27 -5.40 -0.31 -0.64
C PHE A 27 -4.58 0.17 0.56
N LEU A 28 -5.10 0.02 1.78
CA LEU A 28 -4.36 0.35 3.00
C LEU A 28 -3.10 -0.51 3.11
N ASN A 29 -3.22 -1.82 2.92
CA ASN A 29 -2.10 -2.75 2.96
C ASN A 29 -1.09 -2.45 1.84
N PHE A 30 -1.57 -2.13 0.63
CA PHE A 30 -0.70 -1.67 -0.46
C PHE A 30 0.13 -0.43 -0.07
N ALA A 31 -0.51 0.58 0.51
CA ALA A 31 0.16 1.82 0.91
C ALA A 31 1.19 1.58 2.03
N GLN A 32 0.87 0.71 2.99
CA GLN A 32 1.74 0.43 4.14
C GLN A 32 3.09 -0.19 3.77
N ILE A 33 3.17 -0.91 2.64
CA ILE A 33 4.44 -1.44 2.09
C ILE A 33 5.44 -0.30 1.84
N TRP A 34 4.94 0.89 1.49
CA TRP A 34 5.74 2.05 1.14
C TRP A 34 5.90 3.06 2.27
N CYS A 35 5.48 2.71 3.50
CA CYS A 35 5.73 3.53 4.67
C CYS A 35 7.23 3.70 4.91
N GLY A 36 7.74 4.91 4.68
CA GLY A 36 9.15 5.25 4.90
C GLY A 36 9.42 6.73 4.70
N THR A 37 10.59 7.16 5.14
CA THR A 37 11.08 8.52 4.92
C THR A 37 12.57 8.51 4.61
N HIS A 38 13.07 9.61 4.06
CA HIS A 38 14.47 9.77 3.66
C HIS A 38 15.13 10.87 4.47
N ARG A 39 16.42 10.70 4.76
CA ARG A 39 17.26 11.81 5.19
C ARG A 39 17.35 12.85 4.06
N PRO A 40 17.42 14.16 4.36
CA PRO A 40 17.40 15.21 3.33
C PRO A 40 18.48 15.02 2.25
N GLU A 41 19.69 14.64 2.64
CA GLU A 41 20.81 14.45 1.72
C GLU A 41 20.56 13.27 0.78
N HIS A 42 19.99 12.18 1.31
CA HIS A 42 19.63 11.01 0.52
C HIS A 42 18.48 11.30 -0.44
N ALA A 43 17.50 12.11 -0.05
CA ALA A 43 16.39 12.48 -0.92
C ALA A 43 16.86 13.28 -2.15
N VAL A 44 17.84 14.17 -1.98
CA VAL A 44 18.45 14.93 -3.10
C VAL A 44 19.25 14.03 -4.03
N ASN A 45 19.88 12.98 -3.51
CA ASN A 45 20.60 12.02 -4.33
C ASN A 45 19.63 11.09 -5.07
N SER A 46 18.69 10.47 -4.36
CA SER A 46 17.80 9.45 -4.90
C SER A 46 16.90 9.98 -6.01
N ILE A 47 16.44 11.24 -5.93
CA ILE A 47 15.65 11.84 -7.03
C ILE A 47 16.41 11.95 -8.35
N LYS A 48 17.75 11.93 -8.32
CA LYS A 48 18.60 11.99 -9.52
C LYS A 48 19.07 10.61 -10.00
N THR A 49 19.12 9.63 -9.09
CA THR A 49 19.82 8.36 -9.34
C THR A 49 18.94 7.12 -9.26
N ASP A 50 17.88 7.16 -8.43
CA ASP A 50 16.96 6.03 -8.31
C ASP A 50 16.00 6.02 -9.50
N VAL A 51 15.75 4.83 -10.02
CA VAL A 51 14.82 4.61 -11.13
C VAL A 51 13.37 4.56 -10.66
N HIS A 52 13.16 4.44 -9.35
CA HIS A 52 11.83 4.41 -8.73
C HIS A 52 11.44 5.77 -8.16
N SER A 53 10.13 6.02 -8.11
CA SER A 53 9.59 7.15 -7.34
C SER A 53 9.76 6.89 -5.84
N PRO A 54 9.98 7.93 -5.02
CA PRO A 54 9.95 7.79 -3.57
C PRO A 54 8.58 7.26 -3.14
N GLY A 55 8.52 6.25 -2.25
CA GLY A 55 7.30 5.48 -1.96
C GLY A 55 6.06 6.25 -1.49
N LYS A 56 6.20 7.54 -1.15
CA LYS A 56 5.05 8.42 -0.88
C LYS A 56 4.30 8.90 -2.14
N PHE A 57 4.84 8.60 -3.33
CA PHE A 57 4.34 9.01 -4.65
C PHE A 57 4.12 7.78 -5.53
#